data_AF-A0A8T4U831-F1
#
_entry.id   AF-A0A8T4U831-F1
#
_cell.length_a   1.000
_cell.length_b   1.000
_cell.length_c   1.000
_cell.angle_alpha   90.00
_cell.angle_beta   90.00
_cell.angle_gamma   90.00
#
_symmetry.space_group_name_H-M   'P 1'
#
loop_
_entity.id
_entity.type
_entity.pdbx_description
1 polymer ?
#
loop_
_entity_poly.entity_id
_entity_poly.type
_entity_poly.pdbx_seq_one_letter_code
_entity_poly.pdbx_strand_id
1 'polypeptide(L)'
;MKKKINYLLITSIAIIFVFGIILGIIINSDGNKTNIINENNNVEISQKEITLLGVDNNGKGVSAVMSVEVKPGTGLVLVDIDNLLAD
;
A
#
# COMPACT_ATOMS: atom_id res chain seq x y z
N MET A 1 -1.29 64.88 15.71
CA MET A 1 -1.74 64.02 14.58
C MET A 1 -0.66 63.08 14.03
N LYS A 2 0.61 63.50 13.88
CA LYS A 2 1.68 62.66 13.29
C LYS A 2 1.90 61.28 13.98
N LYS A 3 1.81 61.21 15.32
CA LYS A 3 1.96 59.94 16.07
C LYS A 3 0.84 58.92 15.79
N LYS A 4 -0.40 59.37 15.55
CA LYS A 4 -1.53 58.48 15.25
C LYS A 4 -1.43 57.87 13.86
N ILE A 5 -0.90 58.63 12.90
CA ILE A 5 -0.64 58.18 11.52
C ILE A 5 0.45 57.10 11.51
N ASN A 6 1.55 57.28 12.26
CA ASN A 6 2.58 56.25 12.37
C ASN A 6 2.06 54.96 13.02
N TYR A 7 1.22 55.08 14.06
CA TYR A 7 0.63 53.90 14.70
C TYR A 7 -0.29 53.12 13.75
N LEU A 8 -1.12 53.83 12.98
CA LEU A 8 -2.04 53.24 12.00
C LEU A 8 -1.29 52.51 10.87
N LEU A 9 -0.16 53.08 10.42
CA LEU A 9 0.72 52.47 9.41
C LEU A 9 1.38 51.18 9.93
N ILE A 10 1.89 51.20 11.16
CA ILE A 10 2.51 50.03 11.81
C ILE A 10 1.48 48.92 12.00
N THR A 11 0.27 49.24 12.44
CA THR A 11 -0.80 48.24 12.60
C THR A 11 -1.23 47.62 11.27
N SER A 12 -1.27 48.42 10.19
CA SER A 12 -1.58 47.91 8.84
C SER A 12 -0.54 46.88 8.37
N ILE A 13 0.74 47.19 8.54
CA ILE A 13 1.85 46.30 8.17
C ILE A 13 1.80 45.00 8.97
N ALA A 14 1.51 45.08 10.28
CA ALA A 14 1.39 43.90 11.14
C ALA A 14 0.25 42.97 10.70
N ILE A 15 -0.90 43.54 10.32
CA ILE A 15 -2.05 42.76 9.82
C ILE A 15 -1.69 42.03 8.52
N ILE A 16 -1.06 42.72 7.58
CA ILE A 16 -0.62 42.14 6.29
C ILE A 16 0.36 40.99 6.54
N PHE A 17 1.30 41.15 7.47
CA PHE A 17 2.30 40.14 7.81
C PHE A 17 1.67 38.88 8.40
N VAL A 18 0.76 39.02 9.37
CA VAL A 18 0.05 37.89 9.98
C VAL A 18 -0.81 37.17 8.95
N PHE A 19 -1.51 37.91 8.09
CA PHE A 19 -2.35 37.34 7.04
C PHE A 19 -1.53 36.55 6.01
N GLY A 20 -0.35 37.07 5.63
CA GLY A 20 0.57 36.40 4.72
C GLY A 20 1.10 35.06 5.27
N ILE A 21 1.40 35.00 6.56
CA ILE A 21 1.82 33.75 7.22
C ILE A 21 0.69 32.72 7.19
N ILE A 22 -0.53 33.12 7.52
CA ILE A 22 -1.70 32.23 7.53
C ILE A 22 -1.96 31.67 6.12
N LEU A 23 -1.93 32.51 5.09
CA LEU A 23 -2.05 32.10 3.69
C LEU A 23 -0.95 31.10 3.29
N GLY A 24 0.30 31.38 3.67
CA GLY A 24 1.42 30.47 3.41
C GLY A 24 1.25 29.10 4.06
N ILE A 25 0.72 29.06 5.29
CA ILE A 25 0.40 27.80 5.98
C ILE A 25 -0.74 27.06 5.27
N ILE A 26 -1.82 27.75 4.88
CA ILE A 26 -2.97 27.11 4.19
C ILE A 26 -2.53 26.52 2.84
N ILE A 27 -1.79 27.28 2.04
CA ILE A 27 -1.31 26.83 0.72
C ILE A 27 -0.35 25.64 0.86
N ASN A 28 0.55 25.67 1.84
CA ASN A 28 1.49 24.57 2.09
C ASN A 28 0.83 23.38 2.82
N SER A 29 -0.30 23.59 3.51
CA SER A 29 -1.06 22.53 4.17
C SER A 29 -1.72 21.59 3.16
N ASP A 30 -2.05 22.06 1.96
CA ASP A 30 -2.53 21.20 0.86
C ASP A 30 -1.39 20.35 0.25
N GLY A 31 -0.13 20.81 0.36
CA GLY A 31 1.06 20.09 -0.11
C GLY A 31 1.51 18.96 0.82
N ASN A 32 1.00 18.94 2.06
CA ASN A 32 1.21 17.87 3.04
C ASN A 32 0.00 16.94 3.14
N LYS A 33 -0.83 16.87 2.08
CA LYS A 33 -1.60 15.64 1.82
C LYS A 33 -0.57 14.56 1.61
N THR A 34 -0.22 13.91 2.70
CA THR A 34 0.46 12.63 2.72
C THR A 34 -0.08 11.85 1.54
N ASN A 35 0.77 11.63 0.54
CA ASN A 35 0.65 10.46 -0.29
C ASN A 35 0.73 9.30 0.70
N ILE A 36 -0.39 9.00 1.35
CA ILE A 36 -0.73 7.64 1.70
C ILE A 36 -0.82 7.04 0.31
N ILE A 37 0.34 6.59 -0.16
CA ILE A 37 0.43 5.58 -1.17
C ILE A 37 -0.46 4.52 -0.55
N ASN A 38 -1.70 4.46 -1.01
CA ASN A 38 -2.45 3.24 -0.99
C ASN A 38 -1.56 2.31 -1.79
N GLU A 39 -0.59 1.71 -1.11
CA GLU A 39 -0.23 0.34 -1.35
C GLU A 39 -1.56 -0.39 -1.17
N ASN A 40 -2.36 -0.35 -2.23
CA ASN A 40 -3.03 -1.53 -2.70
C ASN A 40 -1.88 -2.53 -2.84
N ASN A 41 -1.47 -3.11 -1.71
CA ASN A 41 -0.96 -4.44 -1.61
C ASN A 41 -2.12 -5.29 -2.13
N ASN A 42 -2.28 -5.24 -3.46
CA ASN A 42 -2.96 -6.24 -4.22
C ASN A 42 -2.04 -7.43 -4.02
N VAL A 43 -2.26 -8.06 -2.88
CA VAL A 43 -1.75 -9.32 -2.45
C VAL A 43 -2.23 -10.25 -3.55
N GLU A 44 -1.44 -10.32 -4.61
CA GLU A 44 -1.76 -11.11 -5.77
C GLU A 44 -1.61 -12.54 -5.29
N ILE A 45 -2.75 -13.15 -4.96
CA ILE A 45 -2.86 -14.56 -4.66
C ILE A 45 -2.39 -15.25 -5.95
N SER A 46 -1.13 -15.69 -5.95
CA SER A 46 -0.53 -16.29 -7.11
C SER A 46 -0.83 -17.78 -7.05
N GLN A 47 -1.82 -18.21 -7.84
CA GLN A 47 -2.05 -19.62 -8.09
C GLN A 47 -1.03 -20.10 -9.12
N LYS A 48 -0.28 -21.15 -8.80
CA LYS A 48 0.65 -21.80 -9.73
C LYS A 48 0.24 -23.26 -9.90
N GLU A 49 0.45 -23.77 -11.10
CA GLU A 49 0.28 -25.20 -11.40
C GLU A 49 1.65 -25.85 -11.54
N ILE A 50 1.82 -26.99 -10.87
CA ILE A 50 3.03 -27.79 -10.93
C ILE A 50 2.66 -29.15 -11.50
N THR A 51 3.30 -29.52 -12.61
CA THR A 51 3.15 -30.85 -13.19
C THR A 51 4.11 -31.83 -12.51
N LEU A 52 3.55 -32.79 -11.80
CA LEU A 52 4.27 -33.92 -11.21
C LEU A 52 4.31 -35.06 -12.22
N LEU A 53 5.48 -35.64 -12.44
CA LEU A 53 5.67 -36.78 -13.32
C LEU A 53 5.95 -38.03 -12.48
N GLY A 54 5.37 -39.15 -12.88
CA GLY A 54 5.52 -40.43 -12.20
C GLY A 54 5.42 -41.60 -13.16
N VAL A 55 5.48 -42.81 -12.61
CA VAL A 55 5.32 -44.07 -13.34
C VAL A 55 4.27 -44.90 -12.60
N ASP A 56 3.30 -45.44 -13.33
CA ASP A 56 2.28 -46.30 -12.75
C ASP A 56 2.81 -47.71 -12.44
N ASN A 57 1.96 -48.55 -11.84
CA ASN A 57 2.28 -49.93 -11.50
C ASN A 57 2.56 -50.82 -12.73
N ASN A 58 2.25 -50.36 -13.94
CA ASN A 58 2.51 -51.05 -15.20
C ASN A 58 3.76 -50.52 -15.93
N GLY A 59 4.50 -49.58 -15.33
CA GLY A 59 5.68 -48.98 -15.94
C GLY A 59 5.37 -47.86 -16.95
N LYS A 60 4.12 -47.39 -17.03
CA LYS A 60 3.72 -46.31 -17.94
C LYS A 60 3.95 -44.96 -17.27
N GLY A 61 4.52 -44.01 -18.01
CA GLY A 61 4.64 -42.62 -17.55
C GLY A 61 3.26 -41.99 -17.33
N VAL A 62 3.09 -41.35 -16.18
CA VAL A 62 1.88 -40.63 -15.79
C VAL A 62 2.24 -39.22 -15.32
N SER A 63 1.29 -38.29 -15.43
CA SER A 63 1.43 -36.92 -14.93
C SER A 63 0.23 -36.49 -14.11
N ALA A 64 0.46 -35.77 -13.02
CA ALA A 64 -0.57 -35.14 -12.19
C ALA A 64 -0.32 -33.63 -12.14
N VAL A 65 -1.39 -32.83 -12.17
CA VAL A 65 -1.29 -31.36 -12.01
C VAL A 65 -1.67 -31.02 -10.58
N MET A 66 -0.76 -30.35 -9.87
CA MET A 66 -0.97 -29.85 -8.52
C MET A 66 -1.10 -28.33 -8.56
N SER A 67 -2.26 -27.82 -8.15
CA SER A 67 -2.46 -26.37 -7.98
C SER A 67 -1.97 -25.96 -6.59
N VAL A 68 -1.06 -24.97 -6.55
CA VAL A 68 -0.58 -24.36 -5.30
C VAL A 68 -1.01 -22.91 -5.25
N GLU A 69 -1.57 -22.50 -4.11
CA GLU A 69 -1.96 -21.12 -3.85
C GLU A 69 -0.86 -20.46 -3.00
N VAL A 70 -0.22 -19.42 -3.54
CA VAL A 70 0.77 -18.62 -2.80
C VAL A 70 0.07 -17.38 -2.24
N LYS A 71 -0.17 -17.41 -0.92
CA LYS A 71 -0.63 -16.24 -0.16
C LYS A 71 0.58 -15.46 0.36
N PRO A 72 0.64 -14.14 0.17
CA PRO A 72 1.69 -13.34 0.78
C PRO A 72 1.54 -13.36 2.31
N GLY A 73 2.67 -13.57 2.97
CA GLY A 73 2.75 -13.79 4.41
C GLY A 73 4.22 -13.96 4.81
N THR A 74 4.47 -14.38 6.05
CA THR A 74 5.81 -14.44 6.65
C THR A 74 6.69 -15.61 6.17
N GLY A 75 6.30 -16.33 5.12
CA GLY A 75 7.01 -17.51 4.61
C GLY A 75 6.56 -18.85 5.22
N LEU A 76 5.38 -18.90 5.83
CA LEU A 76 4.78 -20.14 6.34
C LEU A 76 4.06 -20.88 5.20
N VAL A 77 4.49 -22.11 4.91
CA VAL A 77 3.82 -22.99 3.94
C VAL A 77 2.70 -23.74 4.67
N LEU A 78 1.44 -23.38 4.39
CA LEU A 78 0.27 -24.16 4.82
C LEU A 78 0.06 -25.27 3.80
N VAL A 79 0.48 -26.48 4.14
CA VAL A 79 0.18 -27.68 3.35
C VAL A 79 -1.05 -28.33 3.98
N ASP A 80 -2.24 -27.99 3.46
CA ASP A 80 -3.48 -28.67 3.82
C ASP A 80 -3.62 -29.90 2.90
N ILE A 81 -3.13 -31.05 3.37
CA ILE A 81 -3.33 -32.33 2.68
C ILE A 81 -4.57 -32.96 3.28
N ASP A 82 -5.73 -32.55 2.79
CA ASP A 82 -6.96 -33.29 3.01
C ASP A 82 -7.00 -34.45 2.00
N ASN A 83 -6.87 -35.66 2.52
CA ASN A 83 -7.16 -36.93 1.83
C ASN A 83 -6.36 -37.23 0.55
N LEU A 84 -5.09 -37.62 0.71
CA LEU A 84 -4.34 -38.33 -0.35
C LEU A 84 -4.57 -39.86 -0.37
N LEU A 85 -5.49 -40.38 0.45
CA LEU A 85 -5.84 -41.80 0.45
C LEU A 85 -7.35 -41.97 0.70
N ALA A 86 -8.13 -42.25 -0.35
CA ALA A 86 -9.41 -42.93 -0.22
C ALA A 86 -9.74 -43.68 -1.53
N ASP A 87 -9.52 -45.00 -1.45
CA ASP A 87 -9.74 -46.13 -2.39
C ASP A 87 -9.14 -46.11 -3.81
#